data_AF-A0A1Q7D0Z2-F1
#
_entry.id   AF-A0A1Q7D0Z2-F1
#
_cell.length_a   1.000
_cell.length_b   1.000
_cell.length_c   1.000
_cell.angle_alpha   90.00
_cell.angle_beta   90.00
_cell.angle_gamma   90.00
#
_symmetry.space_group_name_H-M   'P 1'
#
loop_
_entity.id
_entity.type
_entity.pdbx_description
1 polymer ?
#
loop_
_entity_poly.entity_id
_entity_poly.type
_entity_poly.pdbx_seq_one_letter_code
_entity_poly.pdbx_strand_id
1 'polypeptide(L)' 'MDVSAVPRVSEADVDRLAEQVGLRIDPADRAGAAMALAVLLAAAQLVMEFPLPEEIHPALVFRP' A
#
# COMPACT_ATOMS: atom_id res chain seq x y z
N MET A 1 -7.97 -2.39 20.96
CA MET A 1 -7.33 -2.55 19.65
C MET A 1 -6.28 -1.46 19.56
N ASP A 2 -5.02 -1.82 19.77
CA ASP A 2 -3.94 -0.86 19.56
C ASP A 2 -3.87 -0.63 18.05
N VAL A 3 -4.23 0.56 17.60
CA VAL A 3 -4.17 0.94 16.18
C VAL A 3 -2.68 1.11 15.89
N SER A 4 -2.01 -0.03 15.69
CA SER A 4 -0.57 -0.18 15.61
C SER A 4 -0.01 0.94 14.72
N ALA A 5 0.96 1.67 15.26
CA ALA A 5 1.45 2.95 14.76
C ALA A 5 1.43 3.03 13.23
N VAL A 6 0.77 4.07 12.69
CA VAL A 6 0.70 4.34 11.25
C VAL A 6 2.10 4.11 10.63
N PRO A 7 2.22 3.25 9.60
CA PRO A 7 3.50 2.97 8.96
C PRO A 7 4.19 4.27 8.56
N ARG A 8 5.45 4.43 8.96
CA ARG A 8 6.23 5.60 8.55
C ARG A 8 6.75 5.39 7.14
N VAL A 9 6.34 6.26 6.23
CA VAL A 9 6.79 6.28 4.84
C VAL A 9 7.50 7.61 4.62
N SER A 10 8.74 7.56 4.12
CA SER A 10 9.51 8.75 3.78
C SER A 10 9.31 9.15 2.31
N GLU A 11 9.69 10.38 1.95
CA GLU A 11 9.75 10.80 0.54
C GLU A 11 10.73 9.94 -0.28
N ALA A 12 11.82 9.46 0.35
CA ALA A 12 12.77 8.55 -0.30
C ALA A 12 12.16 7.17 -0.59
N ASP A 13 11.25 6.69 0.26
CA ASP A 13 10.50 5.46 -0.02
C ASP A 13 9.58 5.64 -1.23
N VAL A 14 8.93 6.81 -1.33
CA VAL A 14 8.10 7.17 -2.47
C VAL A 14 8.91 7.21 -3.76
N ASP A 15 10.07 7.88 -3.78
CA ASP A 15 10.94 7.91 -4.96
C ASP A 15 11.40 6.50 -5.35
N ARG A 16 11.88 5.71 -4.38
CA ARG A 16 12.33 4.33 -4.62
C ARG A 16 11.22 3.44 -5.19
N LEU A 17 9.99 3.55 -4.69
CA LEU A 17 8.85 2.77 -5.17
C LEU A 17 8.37 3.26 -6.55
N ALA A 18 8.38 4.57 -6.79
CA ALA A 18 8.00 5.14 -8.07
C ALA A 18 8.96 4.71 -9.19
N GLU A 19 10.26 4.64 -8.91
CA GLU A 19 11.27 4.12 -9.84
C GLU A 19 11.00 2.67 -10.27
N GLN A 20 10.53 1.80 -9.35
CA GLN A 20 10.25 0.39 -9.65
C GLN A 20 9.13 0.20 -10.68
N VAL A 21 8.23 1.19 -10.81
CA VAL A 21 7.12 1.17 -11.77
C VAL A 21 7.29 2.19 -12.91
N GLY A 22 8.45 2.85 -12.99
CA GLY A 22 8.74 3.86 -14.01
C GLY A 22 7.89 5.14 -13.89
N LEU A 23 7.36 5.43 -12.70
CA LEU A 23 6.56 6.62 -12.43
C LEU A 23 7.47 7.79 -12.02
N ARG A 24 7.23 8.97 -12.59
CA ARG A 24 7.80 10.22 -12.09
C ARG A 24 6.79 10.92 -11.19
N ILE A 25 7.21 11.26 -9.98
CA ILE A 25 6.44 12.05 -9.02
C ILE A 25 7.06 13.44 -8.98
N ASP A 26 6.23 14.48 -9.07
CA ASP A 26 6.69 15.86 -8.90
C ASP A 26 7.27 16.00 -7.48
N PRO A 27 8.47 16.59 -7.30
CA PRO A 27 9.03 16.81 -5.98
C PRO A 27 8.06 17.49 -4.99
N ALA A 28 7.17 18.37 -5.46
CA ALA A 28 6.18 19.04 -4.63
C ALA A 28 5.09 18.09 -4.07
N ASP A 29 4.86 16.94 -4.72
CA ASP A 29 3.83 15.97 -4.37
C ASP A 29 4.33 14.84 -3.45
N ARG A 30 5.66 14.71 -3.25
CA ARG A 30 6.27 13.59 -2.51
C ARG A 30 5.76 13.45 -1.09
N ALA A 31 5.66 14.55 -0.36
CA ALA A 31 5.15 14.54 1.01
C ALA A 31 3.69 14.07 1.07
N GLY A 32 2.87 14.51 0.11
CA GLY A 32 1.49 14.06 -0.03
C GLY A 32 1.38 12.57 -0.36
N ALA A 33 2.19 12.10 -1.30
CA ALA A 33 2.27 10.69 -1.67
C ALA A 33 2.72 9.81 -0.50
N ALA A 34 3.71 10.24 0.29
CA ALA A 34 4.19 9.53 1.46
C ALA A 34 3.08 9.38 2.51
N MET A 35 2.33 10.45 2.78
CA MET A 35 1.20 10.43 3.70
C MET A 35 0.06 9.52 3.21
N ALA A 36 -0.30 9.59 1.92
CA ALA A 36 -1.31 8.73 1.33
C ALA A 36 -0.92 7.24 1.40
N LEU A 37 0.35 6.93 1.08
CA LEU A 37 0.87 5.56 1.15
C LEU A 37 0.89 5.03 2.59
N ALA A 38 1.25 5.86 3.58
CA ALA A 38 1.19 5.48 4.99
C ALA A 38 -0.22 5.07 5.44
N VAL A 39 -1.25 5.84 5.03
CA VAL A 39 -2.66 5.53 5.31
C VAL A 39 -3.08 4.23 4.61
N LEU A 40 -2.70 4.05 3.34
CA LEU A 40 -3.01 2.82 2.60
C LEU A 40 -2.38 1.59 3.22
N LEU A 41 -1.14 1.67 3.69
CA LEU A 41 -0.46 0.56 4.38
C LEU A 41 -1.13 0.21 5.70
N ALA A 42 -1.57 1.21 6.48
CA ALA A 42 -2.35 0.95 7.69
C ALA A 42 -3.66 0.20 7.38
N ALA A 43 -4.37 0.61 6.31
CA ALA A 43 -5.59 -0.08 5.87
C ALA A 43 -5.30 -1.51 5.36
N ALA A 44 -4.22 -1.70 4.60
CA ALA A 44 -3.81 -3.01 4.11
C ALA A 44 -3.47 -3.97 5.26
N GLN A 45 -2.89 -3.45 6.35
CA GLN A 45 -2.59 -4.26 7.53
C GLN A 45 -3.85 -4.81 8.19
N LEU A 46 -4.94 -4.03 8.24
CA LEU A 46 -6.24 -4.52 8.70
C LEU A 46 -6.78 -5.65 7.82
N VAL A 47 -6.58 -5.58 6.50
CA VAL A 47 -6.98 -6.65 5.56
C VAL A 47 -6.17 -7.93 5.80
N MET A 48 -4.88 -7.80 6.13
CA MET A 48 -4.01 -8.95 6.41
C MET A 48 -4.33 -9.66 7.74
N GLU A 49 -5.06 -9.01 8.66
CA GLU A 49 -5.52 -9.63 9.91
C GLU A 49 -6.66 -10.64 9.68
N PHE A 50 -7.32 -10.62 8.53
CA PHE A 50 -8.36 -11.59 8.21
C PHE A 50 -7.73 -12.94 7.83
N PRO A 51 -8.05 -14.04 8.54
CA PRO A 51 -7.54 -15.35 8.18
C PRO A 51 -8.10 -15.73 6.81
N LEU A 52 -7.20 -16.07 5.89
CA LEU A 52 -7.60 -16.57 4.58
C LEU A 52 -7.86 -18.09 4.68
N PRO A 53 -8.97 -18.60 4.15
CA PRO A 53 -9.22 -20.04 4.08
C PRO A 53 -8.20 -20.75 3.18
N GLU A 54 -7.98 -22.06 3.35
CA GLU A 54 -7.03 -22.85 2.52
C GLU A 54 -7.36 -22.80 1.03
N GLU A 55 -8.65 -22.72 0.68
CA GLU A 55 -9.13 -22.57 -0.69
C GLU A 55 -9.50 -21.11 -0.96
N ILE A 56 -8.62 -20.39 -1.66
CA ILE A 56 -8.84 -19.00 -2.07
C ILE A 56 -8.91 -18.96 -3.59
N HIS A 57 -9.97 -18.37 -4.11
CA HIS A 57 -10.06 -17.96 -5.50
C HIS A 57 -10.08 -16.43 -5.58
N PRO A 58 -9.35 -15.81 -6.53
CA PRO A 58 -9.53 -14.39 -6.82
C PRO A 58 -11.00 -14.11 -7.09
N ALA A 59 -11.52 -12.98 -6.59
CA ALA A 59 -12.93 -12.62 -6.73
C ALA A 59 -13.41 -12.57 -8.20
N LEU A 60 -12.50 -12.31 -9.13
CA LEU A 60 -12.73 -12.40 -10.57
C LEU A 60 -12.06 -13.66 -11.14
N VAL A 61 -12.89 -14.66 -11.48
CA VAL A 61 -12.49 -15.78 -12.33
C VAL A 61 -12.97 -15.48 -13.73
N PHE A 62 -12.05 -15.12 -14.64
CA PHE A 62 -12.37 -15.07 -16.06
C PHE A 62 -12.65 -16.49 -16.57
N ARG A 63 -13.82 -16.71 -17.19
CA ARG A 63 -14.12 -17.94 -17.94
C ARG A 63 -14.29 -17.56 -19.41
N PRO A 64 -13.42 -18.07 -20.32
CA PRO A 64 -13.50 -17.78 -21.76
C PRO A 64 -14.73 -18.40 -22.43
#